data_AF-A0A915M7Q7-F1
#
_entry.id   AF-A0A915M7Q7-F1
#
_cell.length_a   1.000
_cell.length_b   1.000
_cell.length_c   1.000
_cell.angle_alpha   90.00
_cell.angle_beta   90.00
_cell.angle_gamma   90.00
#
_symmetry.space_group_name_H-M   'P 1'
#
loop_
_entity.id
_entity.type
_entity.pdbx_description
1 polymer ?
#
loop_
_entity_poly.entity_id
_entity_poly.type
_entity_poly.pdbx_seq_one_letter_code
_entity_poly.pdbx_strand_id
1 'polypeptide(L)'
;MFALLASAKNYAGHPIECFVPAYFTRAMEQYSENYCYVQNTYWVPFQEHIPHRLDEREKRQIGYYQWVSFVLAISALMFHLPALCWRMLSNQSGLNVSVVLSLACQEENVDPEVRDRSIEILTRHIDDALRYQRDLIIRSKGVFLFALINIGRLYG
;
A
#
# COMPACT_ATOMS: atom_id res chain seq x y z
N MET A 1 0.95 -8.98 -4.99
CA MET A 1 1.35 -10.36 -5.34
C MET A 1 2.40 -10.93 -4.39
N PHE A 2 3.59 -10.33 -4.29
CA PHE A 2 4.67 -10.85 -3.41
C PHE A 2 4.28 -10.99 -1.93
N ALA A 3 3.53 -10.04 -1.37
CA ALA A 3 3.02 -10.16 0.00
C ALA A 3 2.13 -11.41 0.21
N LEU A 4 1.31 -11.77 -0.79
CA LEU A 4 0.44 -12.96 -0.72
C LEU A 4 1.25 -14.25 -0.77
N LEU A 5 2.26 -14.31 -1.64
CA LEU A 5 3.16 -15.47 -1.75
C LEU A 5 3.99 -15.66 -0.49
N ALA A 6 4.55 -14.57 0.05
CA ALA A 6 5.31 -14.60 1.30
C ALA A 6 4.41 -15.06 2.47
N SER A 7 3.20 -14.50 2.59
CA SER A 7 2.24 -14.94 3.61
C SER A 7 1.81 -16.39 3.44
N ALA A 8 1.56 -16.85 2.21
CA ALA A 8 1.22 -18.26 1.97
C ALA A 8 2.35 -19.19 2.44
N LYS A 9 3.61 -18.85 2.17
CA LYS A 9 4.76 -19.61 2.67
C LYS A 9 4.89 -19.57 4.19
N ASN A 10 4.68 -18.40 4.80
CA ASN A 10 4.87 -18.20 6.24
C ASN A 10 3.73 -18.79 7.11
N TYR A 11 2.50 -18.89 6.58
CA TYR A 11 1.32 -19.30 7.36
C TYR A 11 0.70 -20.63 6.91
N ALA A 12 0.80 -21.00 5.63
CA ALA A 12 0.23 -22.24 5.11
C ALA A 12 1.29 -23.31 4.80
N GLY A 13 2.57 -22.93 4.76
CA GLY A 13 3.70 -23.83 4.59
C GLY A 13 4.51 -24.01 5.88
N HIS A 14 5.65 -24.69 5.74
CA HIS A 14 6.66 -24.80 6.79
C HIS A 14 7.68 -23.66 6.62
N PRO A 15 7.68 -22.63 7.49
CA PRO A 15 8.57 -21.47 7.32
C PRO A 15 10.03 -21.78 7.68
N ILE A 16 10.25 -22.79 8.53
CA ILE A 16 11.56 -23.26 8.98
C ILE A 16 11.48 -24.77 9.23
N GLU A 17 12.58 -25.47 8.94
CA GLU A 17 12.77 -26.89 9.19
C GLU A 17 13.93 -27.03 10.18
N CYS A 18 13.75 -27.77 11.26
CA CYS A 18 14.73 -27.87 12.34
C CYS A 18 15.42 -29.23 12.34
N PHE A 19 16.74 -29.25 12.53
CA PHE A 19 17.45 -30.49 12.79
C PHE A 19 17.19 -30.94 14.23
N VAL A 20 16.20 -31.84 14.41
CA VAL A 20 15.79 -32.39 15.71
C VAL A 20 16.36 -33.79 15.95
N PRO A 21 16.46 -34.25 17.21
CA PRO A 21 16.93 -35.61 17.52
C PRO A 21 16.02 -36.71 16.95
N ALA A 22 16.61 -37.84 16.55
CA ALA A 22 15.89 -38.92 15.86
C ALA A 22 14.78 -39.63 16.67
N TYR A 23 14.72 -39.45 17.99
CA TYR A 23 13.67 -40.02 18.83
C TYR A 23 12.43 -39.13 18.95
N PHE A 24 12.44 -37.93 18.36
CA PHE A 24 11.27 -37.05 18.35
C PHE A 24 10.16 -37.63 17.46
N THR A 25 8.92 -37.54 17.94
CA THR A 25 7.76 -37.82 17.09
C THR A 25 7.49 -36.63 16.18
N ARG A 26 6.72 -36.85 15.10
CA ARG A 26 6.35 -35.77 14.16
C ARG A 26 5.67 -34.58 14.83
N ALA A 27 4.88 -34.81 15.88
CA ALA A 27 4.24 -33.73 16.64
C ALA A 27 5.26 -32.89 17.44
N MET A 28 6.31 -33.52 17.97
CA MET A 28 7.38 -32.83 18.68
C MET A 28 8.28 -32.03 17.73
N GLU A 29 8.52 -32.55 16.54
CA GLU A 29 9.22 -31.86 15.45
C GLU A 29 8.46 -30.58 15.06
N GLN A 30 7.17 -30.69 14.73
CA GLN A 30 6.31 -29.54 14.41
C GLN A 30 6.24 -28.52 15.56
N TYR A 31 6.18 -28.99 16.81
CA TYR A 31 6.24 -28.09 17.98
C TYR A 31 7.57 -27.33 18.04
N SER A 32 8.69 -28.03 17.81
CA SER A 32 10.03 -27.45 17.84
C SER A 32 10.22 -26.43 16.73
N GLU A 33 9.75 -26.72 15.52
CA GLU A 33 9.77 -25.79 14.38
C GLU A 33 8.97 -24.51 14.66
N ASN A 34 7.74 -24.66 15.16
CA ASN A 34 6.91 -23.52 15.52
C ASN A 34 7.55 -22.69 16.64
N TYR A 35 8.13 -23.36 17.65
CA TYR A 35 8.83 -22.69 18.73
C TYR A 35 10.05 -21.92 18.21
N CYS A 36 10.87 -22.53 17.36
CA CYS A 36 12.05 -21.92 16.74
C CYS A 36 11.71 -20.82 15.73
N TYR A 37 10.51 -20.84 15.13
CA TYR A 37 10.06 -19.78 14.24
C TYR A 37 9.58 -18.55 15.00
N VAL A 38 8.82 -18.76 16.09
CA VAL A 38 8.29 -17.67 16.93
C VAL A 38 9.39 -17.05 17.78
N GLN A 39 10.29 -17.88 18.32
CA GLN A 39 11.51 -17.39 18.97
C GLN A 39 12.51 -16.91 17.92
N ASN A 40 13.13 -15.76 18.15
CA ASN A 40 14.15 -15.27 17.21
C ASN A 40 15.31 -16.26 17.11
N THR A 41 15.81 -16.45 15.88
CA THR A 41 17.01 -17.27 15.60
C THR A 41 18.24 -16.38 15.54
N TYR A 42 19.44 -16.96 15.61
CA TYR A 42 20.70 -16.23 15.51
C TYR A 42 21.70 -17.08 14.75
N TRP A 43 22.62 -16.43 14.05
CA TRP A 43 23.64 -17.12 13.26
C TRP A 43 24.99 -17.16 13.99
N VAL A 44 25.68 -18.29 13.92
CA VAL A 44 27.01 -18.51 14.50
C VAL A 44 27.91 -19.17 13.44
N PRO A 45 29.12 -18.64 13.19
CA PRO A 45 30.11 -19.29 12.33
C PRO A 45 30.53 -20.66 12.88
N PHE A 46 30.83 -21.63 12.00
CA PHE A 46 31.22 -22.99 12.42
C PHE A 46 32.55 -23.05 13.21
N GLN A 47 33.41 -22.05 13.07
CA GLN A 47 34.71 -21.96 13.76
C GLN A 47 34.61 -21.31 15.14
N GLU A 48 33.48 -20.67 15.46
CA GLU A 48 33.25 -20.04 16.76
C GLU A 48 32.48 -20.97 17.70
N HIS A 49 32.74 -20.84 19.01
CA HIS A 49 31.94 -21.52 20.02
C HIS A 49 30.60 -20.81 20.19
N ILE A 50 29.56 -21.56 20.54
CA ILE A 50 28.23 -21.01 20.81
C ILE A 50 28.34 -20.07 22.03
N PRO A 51 27.96 -18.78 21.90
CA PRO A 51 28.12 -17.82 22.98
C PRO A 51 27.26 -18.21 24.18
N HIS A 52 27.88 -18.30 25.36
CA HIS A 52 27.18 -18.61 26.62
C HIS A 52 26.45 -17.39 27.21
N ARG A 53 26.89 -16.16 26.86
CA ARG A 53 26.25 -14.93 27.31
C ARG A 53 25.01 -14.63 26.49
N LEU A 54 23.89 -14.39 27.19
CA LEU A 54 22.60 -14.04 26.57
C LEU A 54 22.69 -12.74 25.76
N ASP A 55 23.38 -11.72 26.27
CA ASP A 55 23.50 -10.41 25.61
C ASP A 55 24.14 -10.49 24.21
N GLU A 56 25.11 -11.39 24.03
CA GLU A 56 25.79 -11.58 22.74
C GLU A 56 24.89 -12.31 21.74
N ARG A 57 24.06 -13.22 22.25
CA ARG A 57 23.08 -13.95 21.45
C ARG A 57 21.97 -13.02 20.96
N GLU A 58 21.45 -12.15 21.82
CA GLU A 58 20.43 -11.16 21.48
C GLU A 58 20.87 -10.20 20.37
N LYS A 59 22.13 -9.72 20.43
CA LYS A 59 22.69 -8.84 19.39
C LYS A 59 22.78 -9.49 18.01
N ARG A 60 22.85 -10.82 17.94
CA ARG A 60 22.95 -11.60 16.70
C ARG A 60 21.59 -12.15 16.23
N GLN A 61 20.48 -11.76 16.88
CA GLN A 61 19.15 -12.26 16.56
C GLN A 61 18.63 -11.75 15.21
N ILE A 62 17.91 -12.63 14.53
CA ILE A 62 17.29 -12.43 13.22
C ILE A 62 15.79 -12.67 13.39
N GLY A 63 15.01 -11.58 13.41
CA GLY A 63 13.56 -11.62 13.58
C GLY A 63 12.75 -11.04 12.41
N TYR A 64 13.39 -10.58 11.32
CA TYR A 64 12.69 -9.84 10.26
C TYR A 64 11.78 -10.71 9.39
N TYR A 65 12.02 -12.02 9.31
CA TYR A 65 11.24 -12.94 8.46
C TYR A 65 9.75 -12.96 8.82
N GLN A 66 9.44 -12.85 10.11
CA GLN A 66 8.07 -12.78 10.62
C GLN A 66 7.33 -11.52 10.12
N TRP A 67 8.04 -10.40 10.00
CA TRP A 67 7.46 -9.09 9.69
C TRP A 67 7.42 -8.77 8.21
N VAL A 68 8.20 -9.48 7.39
CA VAL A 68 8.37 -9.15 5.97
C VAL A 68 7.03 -9.12 5.22
N SER A 69 6.14 -10.08 5.49
CA SER A 69 4.82 -10.14 4.87
C SER A 69 3.95 -8.94 5.21
N PHE A 70 3.98 -8.48 6.47
CA PHE A 70 3.21 -7.34 6.92
C PHE A 70 3.73 -6.03 6.33
N VAL A 71 5.05 -5.84 6.34
CA VAL A 71 5.69 -4.66 5.75
C VAL A 71 5.37 -4.58 4.25
N LEU A 72 5.43 -5.70 3.53
CA LEU A 72 5.07 -5.73 2.11
C LEU A 72 3.59 -5.39 1.88
N ALA A 73 2.68 -5.87 2.73
CA ALA A 73 1.25 -5.51 2.64
C ALA A 73 1.02 -4.01 2.90
N ILE A 74 1.64 -3.46 3.94
CA ILE A 74 1.56 -2.02 4.27
C ILE A 74 2.14 -1.18 3.14
N SER A 75 3.29 -1.56 2.60
CA SER A 75 3.92 -0.83 1.50
C SER A 75 3.02 -0.78 0.26
N ALA A 76 2.35 -1.88 -0.08
CA ALA A 76 1.40 -1.93 -1.19
C ALA A 76 0.23 -0.96 -0.95
N LEU A 77 -0.33 -0.93 0.26
CA LEU A 77 -1.39 0.02 0.61
C LEU A 77 -0.89 1.47 0.50
N MET A 78 0.29 1.76 1.05
CA MET A 78 0.88 3.10 1.02
C MET A 78 1.15 3.60 -0.40
N PHE A 79 1.55 2.73 -1.33
CA PHE A 79 1.70 3.11 -2.73
C PHE A 79 0.37 3.38 -3.44
N HIS A 80 -0.74 2.80 -2.97
CA HIS A 80 -2.08 3.09 -3.49
C HIS A 80 -2.72 4.35 -2.88
N LEU A 81 -2.30 4.76 -1.66
CA LEU A 81 -2.81 5.97 -1.01
C LEU A 81 -2.73 7.23 -1.87
N PRO A 82 -1.60 7.61 -2.50
CA PRO A 82 -1.54 8.85 -3.28
C PRO A 82 -2.51 8.86 -4.47
N ALA A 83 -2.68 7.72 -5.16
CA ALA A 83 -3.65 7.60 -6.25
C ALA A 83 -5.10 7.69 -5.75
N LEU A 84 -5.38 7.11 -4.58
CA LEU A 84 -6.69 7.23 -3.94
C LEU A 84 -6.97 8.68 -3.51
N CYS A 85 -6.02 9.33 -2.85
CA CYS A 85 -6.10 10.73 -2.48
C CYS A 85 -6.35 11.61 -3.70
N TRP A 86 -5.63 11.39 -4.81
CA TRP A 86 -5.88 12.09 -6.07
C TRP A 86 -7.32 11.90 -6.57
N ARG A 87 -7.81 10.65 -6.65
CA ARG A 87 -9.18 10.37 -7.11
C ARG A 87 -10.24 11.02 -6.21
N MET A 88 -10.02 11.03 -4.90
CA MET A 88 -10.94 11.68 -3.95
C MET A 88 -10.94 13.20 -4.10
N LEU A 89 -9.76 13.81 -4.24
CA LEU A 89 -9.61 15.27 -4.39
C LEU A 89 -10.03 15.76 -5.78
N SER A 90 -9.81 14.97 -6.83
CA SER A 90 -10.23 15.33 -8.20
C SER A 90 -11.75 15.43 -8.30
N ASN A 91 -12.49 14.53 -7.62
CA ASN A 91 -13.94 14.59 -7.58
C ASN A 91 -14.48 15.84 -6.87
N GLN A 92 -13.74 16.36 -5.88
CA GLN A 92 -14.09 17.60 -5.17
C GLN A 92 -13.71 18.87 -5.96
N SER A 93 -12.84 18.73 -6.96
CA SER A 93 -12.34 19.86 -7.74
C SER A 93 -13.38 20.45 -8.70
N GLY A 94 -14.53 19.78 -8.90
CA GLY A 94 -15.61 20.20 -9.80
C GLY A 94 -15.29 20.01 -11.30
N LEU A 95 -14.03 19.70 -11.62
CA LEU A 95 -13.57 19.41 -12.97
C LEU A 95 -13.47 17.89 -13.18
N ASN A 96 -14.33 17.34 -14.04
CA ASN A 96 -14.24 15.93 -14.38
C ASN A 96 -13.14 15.69 -15.44
N VAL A 97 -11.91 15.47 -14.95
CA VAL A 97 -10.72 15.28 -15.80
C VAL A 97 -10.91 14.15 -16.82
N SER A 98 -11.66 13.10 -16.50
CA SER A 98 -11.86 11.99 -17.45
C SER A 98 -12.72 12.39 -18.64
N VAL A 99 -13.75 13.21 -18.43
CA VAL A 99 -14.62 13.75 -19.50
C VAL A 99 -13.83 14.72 -20.38
N VAL A 100 -13.01 15.57 -19.76
CA VAL A 100 -12.12 16.48 -20.47
C VAL A 100 -11.15 15.69 -21.36
N LEU A 101 -10.52 14.64 -20.82
CA LEU A 101 -9.60 13.80 -21.58
C LEU A 101 -10.32 13.05 -22.71
N SER A 102 -11.52 12.52 -22.46
CA SER A 102 -12.26 11.76 -23.48
C SER A 102 -12.69 12.62 -24.65
N LEU A 103 -13.12 13.87 -24.40
CA LEU A 103 -13.49 14.82 -25.45
C LEU A 103 -12.26 15.36 -26.20
N ALA A 104 -11.15 15.59 -25.49
CA ALA A 104 -9.93 16.08 -26.11
C ALA A 104 -9.23 15.03 -26.97
N CYS A 105 -9.23 13.76 -26.54
CA CYS A 105 -8.55 12.65 -27.22
C CYS A 105 -9.45 11.88 -28.20
N GLN A 106 -10.61 12.42 -28.56
CA GLN A 106 -11.55 11.77 -29.48
C GLN A 106 -10.99 11.78 -30.91
N GLU A 107 -11.08 10.64 -31.61
CA GLU A 107 -10.55 10.48 -32.98
C GLU A 107 -11.26 11.40 -34.00
N GLU A 108 -12.49 11.79 -33.72
CA GLU A 108 -13.30 12.70 -34.55
C GLU A 108 -12.77 14.15 -34.55
N ASN A 109 -11.89 14.52 -33.60
CA ASN A 109 -11.26 15.85 -33.57
C ASN A 109 -10.26 16.10 -34.73
N VAL A 110 -10.07 15.13 -35.62
CA VAL A 110 -9.36 15.32 -36.89
C VAL A 110 -10.16 16.24 -37.83
N ASP A 111 -11.50 16.19 -37.77
CA ASP A 111 -12.36 17.10 -38.53
C ASP A 111 -12.37 18.49 -37.86
N PRO A 112 -12.03 19.57 -38.59
CA PRO A 112 -11.99 20.92 -38.04
C PRO A 112 -13.34 21.40 -37.47
N GLU A 113 -14.48 21.03 -38.07
CA GLU A 113 -15.79 21.46 -37.56
C GLU A 113 -16.14 20.80 -36.22
N VAL A 114 -15.80 19.50 -36.08
CA VAL A 114 -16.04 18.73 -34.85
C VAL A 114 -15.10 19.20 -33.75
N ARG A 115 -13.82 19.42 -34.09
CA ARG A 115 -12.82 19.93 -33.14
C ARG A 115 -13.23 21.28 -32.55
N ASP A 116 -13.71 22.21 -33.38
CA ASP A 116 -14.06 23.55 -32.90
C ASP A 116 -15.27 23.49 -31.94
N ARG A 117 -16.24 22.60 -32.19
CA ARG A 117 -17.33 22.31 -31.23
C ARG A 117 -16.81 21.68 -29.93
N SER A 118 -15.91 20.70 -30.02
CA SER A 118 -15.28 20.07 -28.84
C SER A 118 -14.52 21.08 -27.98
N ILE A 119 -13.79 22.00 -28.62
CA ILE A 119 -13.07 23.10 -27.94
C ILE A 119 -14.05 24.03 -27.25
N GLU A 120 -15.17 24.38 -27.88
CA GLU A 120 -16.19 25.26 -27.31
C GLU A 120 -16.83 24.64 -26.06
N ILE A 121 -17.20 23.36 -26.13
CA ILE A 121 -17.75 22.60 -24.99
C ILE A 121 -16.72 22.51 -23.86
N LEU A 122 -15.47 22.17 -24.20
CA LEU A 122 -14.40 22.03 -23.22
C LEU A 122 -14.09 23.36 -22.51
N THR A 123 -14.04 24.46 -23.27
CA THR A 123 -13.79 25.80 -22.74
C THR A 123 -14.87 26.22 -21.76
N ARG A 124 -16.14 25.99 -22.09
CA ARG A 124 -17.26 26.24 -21.16
C ARG A 124 -17.13 25.42 -19.88
N HIS A 125 -16.84 24.12 -20.01
CA HIS A 125 -16.74 23.24 -18.86
C HIS A 125 -15.60 23.62 -17.91
N ILE A 126 -14.46 24.04 -18.47
CA ILE A 126 -13.33 24.56 -17.69
C ILE A 126 -13.67 25.90 -17.03
N ASP A 127 -14.33 26.83 -17.73
CA ASP A 127 -14.73 28.14 -17.18
C ASP A 127 -15.68 27.97 -15.98
N ASP A 128 -16.69 27.10 -16.12
CA ASP A 128 -17.64 26.78 -15.04
C ASP A 128 -16.93 26.16 -13.83
N ALA A 129 -16.00 25.23 -14.06
CA ALA A 129 -15.21 24.61 -12.99
C ALA A 129 -14.31 25.63 -12.27
N LEU A 130 -13.66 26.53 -13.00
CA LEU A 130 -12.81 27.58 -12.43
C LEU A 130 -13.61 28.60 -11.61
N ARG A 131 -14.82 28.96 -12.06
CA ARG A 131 -15.76 29.80 -11.30
C ARG A 131 -16.14 29.13 -9.98
N TYR A 132 -16.52 27.86 -10.03
CA TYR A 132 -16.84 27.07 -8.85
C TYR A 132 -15.67 27.02 -7.85
N GLN A 133 -14.44 26.79 -8.33
CA GLN A 133 -13.25 26.79 -7.47
C GLN A 133 -12.97 28.16 -6.85
N ARG A 134 -13.12 29.25 -7.61
CA ARG A 134 -12.93 30.61 -7.12
C ARG A 134 -13.88 30.91 -5.96
N ASP A 135 -15.15 30.54 -6.09
CA ASP A 135 -16.15 30.74 -5.04
C ASP A 135 -15.86 29.90 -3.79
N LEU A 136 -15.38 28.67 -3.96
CA LEU A 136 -14.94 27.82 -2.85
C LEU A 136 -13.72 28.39 -2.13
N ILE A 137 -12.70 28.86 -2.86
CA ILE A 137 -11.47 29.43 -2.28
C ILE A 137 -11.78 30.71 -1.49
N ILE A 138 -12.63 31.58 -2.02
CA ILE A 138 -13.05 32.82 -1.33
C ILE A 138 -13.79 32.48 -0.02
N ARG A 139 -14.56 31.39 0.00
CA ARG A 139 -15.29 30.90 1.18
C ARG A 139 -14.42 30.07 2.14
N SER A 140 -13.23 29.65 1.70
CA SER A 140 -12.39 28.68 2.38
C SER A 140 -11.14 29.29 3.04
N LYS A 141 -11.28 29.70 4.29
CA LYS A 141 -10.17 29.60 5.27
C LYS A 141 -10.17 28.24 6.02
N GLY A 142 -10.97 27.25 5.60
CA GLY A 142 -11.21 26.01 6.36
C GLY A 142 -11.33 24.69 5.58
N VAL A 143 -11.13 24.65 4.25
CA VAL A 143 -11.41 23.44 3.43
C VAL A 143 -10.45 22.28 3.65
N PHE A 144 -9.17 22.53 3.95
CA PHE A 144 -8.24 21.43 4.29
C PHE A 144 -8.69 20.67 5.55
N LEU A 145 -9.31 21.38 6.50
CA LEU A 145 -9.88 20.79 7.71
C LEU A 145 -11.17 20.02 7.41
N PHE A 146 -12.03 20.55 6.53
CA PHE A 146 -13.30 19.92 6.14
C PHE A 146 -13.11 18.65 5.29
N ALA A 147 -12.11 18.64 4.40
CA ALA A 147 -11.77 17.47 3.59
C ALA A 147 -11.28 16.30 4.47
N LEU A 148 -10.53 16.59 5.53
CA LEU A 148 -10.11 15.59 6.53
C LEU A 148 -11.27 15.13 7.44
N ILE A 149 -12.20 16.02 7.80
CA ILE A 149 -13.37 15.67 8.64
C ILE A 149 -14.39 14.80 7.89
N ASN A 150 -14.63 15.04 6.59
CA ASN A 150 -15.56 14.24 5.81
C ASN A 150 -15.05 12.82 5.49
N ILE A 151 -13.74 12.57 5.58
CA ILE A 151 -13.17 11.21 5.52
C ILE A 151 -13.66 10.33 6.68
N GLY A 152 -13.91 10.91 7.86
CA GLY A 152 -14.44 10.18 9.02
C GLY A 152 -15.93 9.83 8.93
N ARG A 153 -16.69 10.46 8.01
CA ARG A 153 -18.16 10.36 7.95
C ARG A 153 -18.69 9.46 6.82
N LEU A 154 -17.81 9.06 5.90
CA LEU A 154 -18.14 8.15 4.78
C LEU A 154 -17.77 6.68 5.07
N TYR A 155 -17.08 6.41 6.18
CA TYR A 155 -16.70 5.07 6.65
C TYR A 155 -17.32 4.71 8.02
N GLY A 156 -18.27 5.50 8.51
CA GLY A 156 -19.09 5.24 9.71
C GLY A 156 -20.57 5.15 9.36
#